data_AF-A0A3S1CBS0-F1
#
_entry.id   AF-A0A3S1CBS0-F1
#
_cell.length_a   1.000
_cell.length_b   1.000
_cell.length_c   1.000
_cell.angle_alpha   90.00
_cell.angle_beta   90.00
_cell.angle_gamma   90.00
#
_symmetry.space_group_name_H-M   'P 1'
#
loop_
_entity.id
_entity.type
_entity.pdbx_description
1 polymer ?
#
loop_
_entity_poly.entity_id
_entity_poly.type
_entity_poly.pdbx_seq_one_letter_code
_entity_poly.pdbx_strand_id
1 'polypeptide(L)'
;MCPPGCLHSICENATRRGLLKAGFTLGLGAAAAATLPTVPPAQAAATSFTDTVDLSHALYEGFPTFSGEKWFTVEHLVTFAKDKVNLNRWTIVEHSGTHMDAPIHFSADGLTADMIPISDLIVPVAVINIAARAAENADTSLTPDDIKAWESKNGPLPQGCCVVMNSGWHRLVGDPKFTGNDNKKRNHTPGFHVET
;
A
#
# COMPACT_ATOMS: atom_id res chain seq x y z
N MET A 1 8.94 -2.81 2.54
CA MET A 1 9.92 -3.48 1.67
C MET A 1 9.18 -4.54 0.89
N CYS A 2 9.46 -4.68 -0.41
CA CYS A 2 8.77 -5.67 -1.24
C CYS A 2 9.08 -7.08 -0.73
N PRO A 3 8.06 -7.92 -0.51
CA PRO A 3 8.29 -9.30 -0.08
C PRO A 3 9.03 -10.09 -1.18
N PRO A 4 9.80 -11.13 -0.81
CA PRO A 4 10.45 -12.01 -1.78
C PRO A 4 9.47 -12.54 -2.83
N GLY A 5 9.82 -12.44 -4.12
CA GLY A 5 8.96 -12.89 -5.22
C GLY A 5 7.94 -11.86 -5.73
N CYS A 6 7.77 -10.72 -5.06
CA CYS A 6 6.89 -9.62 -5.50
C CYS A 6 7.22 -9.15 -6.93
N LEU A 7 8.49 -8.85 -7.19
CA LEU A 7 8.98 -8.47 -8.52
C LEU A 7 8.72 -9.54 -9.58
N HIS A 8 8.90 -10.82 -9.24
CA HIS A 8 8.69 -11.92 -10.18
C HIS A 8 7.20 -12.10 -10.53
N SER A 9 6.33 -12.11 -9.52
CA SER A 9 4.88 -12.25 -9.69
C SER A 9 4.25 -11.06 -10.42
N ILE A 10 4.72 -9.83 -10.17
CA ILE A 10 4.22 -8.65 -10.87
C ILE A 10 4.64 -8.66 -12.34
N CYS A 11 5.91 -8.96 -12.64
CA CYS A 11 6.38 -9.08 -14.03
C CYS A 11 5.60 -10.13 -14.83
N GLU A 12 5.21 -11.26 -14.21
CA GLU A 12 4.42 -12.30 -14.87
C GLU A 12 2.94 -11.93 -15.08
N ASN A 13 2.33 -11.21 -14.12
CA ASN A 13 0.89 -10.93 -14.13
C ASN A 13 0.49 -9.56 -14.74
N ALA A 14 1.39 -8.57 -14.74
CA ALA A 14 1.14 -7.26 -15.34
C ALA A 14 0.87 -7.35 -16.86
N THR A 15 1.44 -8.35 -17.53
CA THR A 15 1.23 -8.59 -18.97
C THR A 15 -0.15 -9.17 -19.30
N ARG A 16 -0.86 -9.76 -18.34
CA ARG A 16 -2.11 -10.49 -18.58
C ARG A 16 -3.38 -9.63 -18.42
N ARG A 17 -3.33 -8.57 -17.62
CA ARG A 17 -4.52 -7.72 -17.34
C ARG A 17 -4.79 -6.63 -18.39
N GLY A 18 -3.88 -6.41 -19.35
CA GLY A 18 -4.04 -5.42 -20.42
C GLY A 18 -5.01 -5.78 -21.56
N LEU A 19 -5.55 -7.00 -21.60
CA LEU A 19 -6.26 -7.53 -22.79
C LEU A 19 -7.80 -7.61 -22.68
N LEU A 20 -8.43 -7.21 -21.56
CA LEU A 20 -9.88 -7.36 -21.36
C LEU A 20 -10.70 -6.06 -21.36
N LYS A 21 -10.19 -4.96 -21.94
CA LYS A 21 -10.96 -3.73 -22.18
C LYS A 21 -10.94 -3.32 -23.66
N ALA A 22 -11.42 -4.17 -24.56
CA ALA A 22 -11.77 -3.75 -25.92
C ALA A 22 -12.87 -4.64 -26.49
N GLY A 23 -14.12 -4.20 -26.35
CA GLY A 23 -15.28 -4.92 -26.88
C GLY A 23 -16.53 -4.06 -26.89
N PHE A 24 -16.52 -2.92 -27.58
CA PHE A 24 -17.74 -2.19 -27.94
C PHE A 24 -18.08 -2.46 -29.40
N THR A 25 -19.05 -3.34 -29.63
CA THR A 25 -19.72 -3.50 -30.92
C THR A 25 -20.82 -2.44 -31.05
N LEU A 26 -20.70 -1.52 -32.01
CA LEU A 26 -21.78 -0.60 -32.40
C LEU A 26 -22.87 -1.37 -33.17
N GLY A 27 -24.01 -1.56 -32.54
CA GLY A 27 -25.26 -1.95 -33.20
C GLY A 27 -26.23 -0.78 -33.24
N LEU A 28 -26.56 -0.29 -34.44
CA LEU A 28 -27.66 0.66 -34.67
C LEU A 28 -29.00 -0.07 -34.51
N GLY A 29 -29.77 0.28 -33.47
CA GLY A 29 -31.10 -0.27 -33.20
C GLY A 29 -32.05 0.82 -32.69
N ALA A 30 -33.29 0.79 -33.18
CA ALA A 30 -34.29 1.85 -33.14
C ALA A 30 -34.65 2.41 -31.73
N ALA A 31 -34.90 3.72 -31.67
CA ALA A 31 -35.30 4.44 -30.48
C ALA A 31 -36.76 4.14 -30.09
N ALA A 32 -36.96 3.37 -29.03
CA ALA A 32 -38.19 3.35 -28.26
C ALA A 32 -38.01 4.23 -27.01
N ALA A 33 -38.85 5.25 -26.85
CA ALA A 33 -38.85 6.11 -25.67
C ALA A 33 -39.39 5.34 -24.46
N ALA A 34 -38.50 4.65 -23.75
CA ALA A 34 -38.78 4.07 -22.44
C ALA A 34 -38.58 5.15 -21.37
N THR A 35 -39.61 5.41 -20.58
CA THR A 35 -39.50 6.23 -19.37
C THR A 35 -38.62 5.50 -18.35
N LEU A 36 -37.39 5.97 -18.19
CA LEU A 36 -36.46 5.43 -17.20
C LEU A 36 -36.99 5.68 -15.78
N PRO A 37 -36.98 4.67 -14.90
CA PRO A 37 -37.30 4.88 -13.49
C PRO A 37 -36.24 5.79 -12.86
N THR A 38 -36.69 6.87 -12.21
CA THR A 38 -35.82 7.74 -11.42
C THR A 38 -35.45 7.00 -10.13
N VAL A 39 -34.28 6.38 -10.12
CA VAL A 39 -33.68 5.84 -8.89
C VAL A 39 -33.26 7.04 -8.03
N PRO A 40 -33.80 7.21 -6.81
CA PRO A 40 -33.33 8.26 -5.92
C PRO A 40 -31.83 8.08 -5.66
N PRO A 41 -31.04 9.16 -5.57
CA PRO A 41 -29.62 9.04 -5.31
C PRO A 41 -29.43 8.26 -4.01
N ALA A 42 -28.64 7.18 -4.07
CA ALA A 42 -28.27 6.42 -2.89
C ALA A 42 -27.53 7.37 -1.94
N GLN A 43 -28.21 7.79 -0.88
CA GLN A 43 -27.60 8.60 0.18
C GLN A 43 -26.59 7.70 0.88
N ALA A 44 -25.31 7.83 0.54
CA ALA A 44 -24.25 7.13 1.26
C ALA A 44 -24.39 7.49 2.75
N ALA A 45 -24.45 6.46 3.60
CA ALA A 45 -24.47 6.67 5.05
C ALA A 45 -23.25 7.50 5.44
N ALA A 46 -23.44 8.52 6.27
CA ALA A 46 -22.35 9.36 6.72
C ALA A 46 -21.35 8.53 7.55
N THR A 47 -20.12 8.40 7.06
CA THR A 47 -19.01 7.80 7.83
C THR A 47 -18.60 8.79 8.93
N SER A 48 -18.54 8.32 10.17
CA SER A 48 -18.01 9.09 11.30
C SER A 48 -16.87 8.32 11.95
N PHE A 49 -15.89 9.06 12.46
CA PHE A 49 -14.73 8.51 13.15
C PHE A 49 -14.78 8.93 14.61
N THR A 50 -14.42 8.03 15.52
CA THR A 50 -14.36 8.30 16.96
C THR A 50 -12.95 8.54 17.47
N ASP A 51 -11.94 8.14 16.70
CA ASP A 51 -10.53 8.22 17.08
C ASP A 51 -9.62 8.21 15.83
N THR A 52 -8.35 8.56 16.02
CA THR A 52 -7.31 8.58 15.00
C THR A 52 -6.03 7.94 15.51
N VAL A 53 -5.43 7.04 14.71
CA VAL A 53 -4.16 6.37 15.03
C VAL A 53 -3.15 6.69 13.94
N ASP A 54 -1.95 7.14 14.33
CA ASP A 54 -0.84 7.36 13.40
C ASP A 54 -0.14 6.02 13.08
N LEU A 55 -0.04 5.72 11.79
CA LEU A 55 0.63 4.51 11.26
C LEU A 55 1.99 4.84 10.60
N SER A 56 2.51 6.05 10.85
CA SER A 56 3.73 6.56 10.24
C SER A 56 4.93 6.41 11.17
N HIS A 57 6.07 6.01 10.62
CA HIS A 57 7.34 6.20 11.30
C HIS A 57 7.90 7.59 10.99
N ALA A 58 8.49 8.25 11.99
CA ALA A 58 9.24 9.48 11.76
C ALA A 58 10.40 9.21 10.79
N LEU A 59 10.47 9.98 9.71
CA LEU A 59 11.55 9.91 8.74
C LEU A 59 12.75 10.72 9.25
N TYR A 60 13.93 10.11 9.21
CA TYR A 60 15.18 10.73 9.63
C TYR A 60 16.33 10.28 8.73
N GLU A 61 17.41 11.07 8.70
CA GLU A 61 18.59 10.70 7.93
C GLU A 61 19.17 9.37 8.44
N GLY A 62 19.27 8.38 7.55
CA GLY A 62 19.69 7.02 7.92
C GLY A 62 18.55 6.10 8.36
N PHE A 63 17.29 6.50 8.16
CA PHE A 63 16.17 5.57 8.21
C PHE A 63 16.48 4.34 7.32
N PRO A 64 16.30 3.10 7.81
CA PRO A 64 16.67 1.91 7.03
C PRO A 64 15.95 1.83 5.69
N THR A 65 16.71 1.63 4.61
CA THR A 65 16.19 1.50 3.23
C THR A 65 16.38 0.09 2.70
N PHE A 66 15.70 -0.23 1.61
CA PHE A 66 15.82 -1.53 0.96
C PHE A 66 17.25 -1.81 0.44
N SER A 67 17.89 -0.81 -0.19
CA SER A 67 19.27 -0.94 -0.71
C SER A 67 20.34 -0.73 0.37
N GLY A 68 19.98 -0.18 1.53
CA GLY A 68 20.91 0.30 2.55
C GLY A 68 21.52 1.67 2.26
N GLU A 69 21.19 2.29 1.12
CA GLU A 69 21.63 3.63 0.77
C GLU A 69 20.84 4.71 1.51
N LYS A 70 21.45 5.89 1.65
CA LYS A 70 20.80 7.06 2.24
C LYS A 70 19.84 7.70 1.23
N TRP A 71 18.56 7.36 1.32
CA TRP A 71 17.52 7.89 0.43
C TRP A 71 16.84 9.17 0.91
N PHE A 72 17.05 9.55 2.17
CA PHE A 72 16.55 10.80 2.73
C PHE A 72 17.71 11.62 3.30
N THR A 73 17.79 12.88 2.88
CA THR A 73 18.76 13.84 3.43
C THR A 73 18.10 15.15 3.82
N VAL A 74 18.69 15.80 4.83
CA VAL A 74 18.24 17.07 5.38
C VAL A 74 19.40 18.05 5.37
N GLU A 75 19.25 19.14 4.63
CA GLU A 75 20.16 20.28 4.65
C GLU A 75 19.52 21.39 5.50
N HIS A 76 20.17 21.78 6.60
CA HIS A 76 19.73 22.87 7.46
C HIS A 76 20.12 24.21 6.83
N LEU A 77 19.18 24.88 6.17
CA LEU A 77 19.43 26.14 5.46
C LEU A 77 19.44 27.33 6.42
N VAL A 78 18.49 27.34 7.35
CA VAL A 78 18.24 28.47 8.26
C VAL A 78 17.92 27.92 9.64
N THR A 79 18.49 28.54 10.69
CA THR A 79 18.35 28.04 12.06
C THR A 79 17.73 29.10 12.97
N PHE A 80 16.89 28.66 13.91
CA PHE A 80 16.21 29.59 14.82
C PHE A 80 17.20 30.39 15.67
N ALA A 81 18.33 29.80 16.07
CA ALA A 81 19.35 30.50 16.85
C ALA A 81 19.83 31.78 16.15
N LYS A 82 20.15 31.68 14.86
CA LYS A 82 20.70 32.74 14.03
C LYS A 82 19.61 33.65 13.43
N ASP A 83 18.56 33.06 12.88
CA ASP A 83 17.64 33.74 11.96
C ASP A 83 16.20 33.83 12.52
N LYS A 84 15.94 33.26 13.70
CA LYS A 84 14.61 33.18 14.36
C LYS A 84 13.54 32.44 13.53
N VAL A 85 13.96 31.61 12.59
CA VAL A 85 13.15 30.66 11.83
C VAL A 85 13.96 29.38 11.57
N ASN A 86 13.30 28.23 11.50
CA ASN A 86 13.92 26.97 11.06
C ASN A 86 13.45 26.65 9.65
N LEU A 87 14.40 26.39 8.75
CA LEU A 87 14.12 25.97 7.38
C LEU A 87 15.11 24.89 6.96
N ASN A 88 14.56 23.78 6.47
CA ASN A 88 15.33 22.66 5.95
C ASN A 88 15.00 22.47 4.47
N ARG A 89 16.00 22.05 3.69
CA ARG A 89 15.78 21.41 2.40
C ARG A 89 15.83 19.90 2.59
N TRP A 90 14.87 19.21 2.00
CA TRP A 90 14.82 17.76 1.97
C TRP A 90 15.09 17.24 0.57
N THR A 91 15.88 16.19 0.47
CA THR A 91 15.99 15.34 -0.73
C THR A 91 15.50 13.96 -0.34
N ILE A 92 14.59 13.40 -1.14
CA ILE A 92 13.89 12.16 -0.83
C ILE A 92 13.75 11.29 -2.08
N VAL A 93 13.98 9.99 -1.93
CA VAL A 93 13.55 8.97 -2.92
C VAL A 93 12.15 8.48 -2.51
N GLU A 94 11.24 8.32 -3.47
CA GLU A 94 9.80 8.07 -3.26
C GLU A 94 9.51 6.93 -2.25
N HIS A 95 10.30 5.85 -2.28
CA HIS A 95 10.10 4.65 -1.44
C HIS A 95 10.83 4.71 -0.08
N SER A 96 10.97 5.91 0.51
CA SER A 96 11.63 6.12 1.80
C SER A 96 10.63 6.08 2.97
N GLY A 97 10.94 5.32 4.03
CA GLY A 97 10.10 5.29 5.25
C GLY A 97 8.71 4.72 5.02
N THR A 98 7.71 5.25 5.75
CA THR A 98 6.29 5.00 5.46
C THR A 98 5.91 5.73 4.17
N HIS A 99 5.53 5.00 3.13
CA HIS A 99 5.25 5.52 1.78
C HIS A 99 4.09 4.78 1.12
N MET A 100 3.74 5.20 -0.09
CA MET A 100 2.71 4.61 -0.94
C MET A 100 3.30 4.30 -2.31
N ASP A 101 3.02 3.11 -2.82
CA ASP A 101 3.41 2.71 -4.18
C ASP A 101 2.24 2.98 -5.13
N ALA A 102 2.45 3.90 -6.08
CA ALA A 102 1.50 4.13 -7.17
C ALA A 102 1.63 3.04 -8.25
N PRO A 103 0.59 2.76 -9.05
CA PRO A 103 0.63 1.70 -10.07
C PRO A 103 1.80 1.81 -11.06
N ILE A 104 2.21 3.03 -11.41
CA ILE A 104 3.38 3.28 -12.29
C ILE A 104 4.67 2.62 -11.79
N HIS A 105 4.78 2.32 -10.48
CA HIS A 105 5.97 1.70 -9.90
C HIS A 105 6.33 0.36 -10.55
N PHE A 106 5.33 -0.41 -11.00
CA PHE A 106 5.53 -1.69 -11.67
C PHE A 106 4.73 -1.86 -12.97
N SER A 107 4.17 -0.78 -13.52
CA SER A 107 3.40 -0.78 -14.76
C SER A 107 3.92 0.30 -15.69
N ALA A 108 4.08 -0.03 -16.98
CA ALA A 108 4.56 0.92 -17.98
C ALA A 108 3.59 2.08 -18.25
N ASP A 109 2.30 1.87 -17.99
CA ASP A 109 1.19 2.79 -18.24
C ASP A 109 0.31 3.01 -16.99
N GLY A 110 0.85 2.69 -15.82
CA GLY A 110 0.17 2.86 -14.54
C GLY A 110 -0.04 4.32 -14.16
N LEU A 111 -1.01 4.59 -13.29
CA LEU A 111 -1.21 5.92 -12.73
C LEU A 111 0.00 6.34 -11.88
N THR A 112 0.42 7.60 -12.03
CA THR A 112 1.32 8.27 -11.09
C THR A 112 0.55 8.68 -9.82
N ALA A 113 1.27 8.96 -8.73
CA ALA A 113 0.65 9.24 -7.43
C ALA A 113 -0.31 10.45 -7.47
N ASP A 114 0.01 11.48 -8.26
CA ASP A 114 -0.82 12.68 -8.45
C ASP A 114 -2.10 12.44 -9.26
N MET A 115 -2.17 11.33 -10.00
CA MET A 115 -3.33 10.93 -10.79
C MET A 115 -4.29 9.98 -10.05
N ILE A 116 -3.93 9.53 -8.84
CA ILE A 116 -4.78 8.65 -8.03
C ILE A 116 -6.00 9.47 -7.55
N PRO A 117 -7.24 9.01 -7.79
CA PRO A 117 -8.43 9.67 -7.27
C PRO A 117 -8.42 9.74 -5.75
N ILE A 118 -8.78 10.89 -5.17
CA ILE A 118 -8.86 11.06 -3.71
C ILE A 118 -9.84 10.08 -3.05
N SER A 119 -10.88 9.65 -3.78
CA SER A 119 -11.80 8.60 -3.32
C SER A 119 -11.12 7.28 -2.99
N ASP A 120 -9.96 7.02 -3.58
CA ASP A 120 -9.22 5.77 -3.42
C ASP A 120 -8.22 5.86 -2.25
N LEU A 121 -8.06 7.04 -1.65
CA LEU A 121 -7.16 7.30 -0.52
C LEU A 121 -7.86 7.28 0.84
N ILE A 122 -9.20 7.25 0.87
CA ILE A 122 -10.00 7.17 2.09
C ILE A 122 -10.92 5.96 1.97
N VAL A 123 -10.44 4.82 2.45
CA VAL A 123 -11.10 3.51 2.27
C VAL A 123 -11.27 2.78 3.61
N PRO A 124 -12.22 1.83 3.71
CA PRO A 124 -12.26 0.91 4.84
C PRO A 124 -10.95 0.12 4.96
N VAL A 125 -10.58 -0.29 6.16
CA VAL A 125 -9.38 -1.11 6.39
C VAL A 125 -9.75 -2.45 7.04
N ALA A 126 -9.18 -3.54 6.53
CA ALA A 126 -9.26 -4.86 7.13
C ALA A 126 -7.87 -5.25 7.64
N VAL A 127 -7.71 -5.36 8.96
CA VAL A 127 -6.43 -5.71 9.59
C VAL A 127 -6.40 -7.20 9.89
N ILE A 128 -5.46 -7.91 9.25
CA ILE A 128 -5.23 -9.35 9.45
C ILE A 128 -3.92 -9.52 10.21
N ASN A 129 -3.99 -10.12 11.40
CA ASN A 129 -2.85 -10.22 12.31
C ASN A 129 -2.14 -11.57 12.19
N ILE A 130 -0.86 -11.53 11.86
CA ILE A 130 0.04 -12.70 11.80
C ILE A 130 1.25 -12.56 12.72
N ALA A 131 1.25 -11.57 13.62
CA ALA A 131 2.43 -11.17 14.40
C ALA A 131 3.05 -12.30 15.23
N ALA A 132 2.23 -13.22 15.77
CA ALA A 132 2.75 -14.38 16.51
C ALA A 132 3.61 -15.29 15.61
N ARG A 133 3.12 -15.60 14.40
CA ARG A 133 3.87 -16.41 13.43
C ARG A 133 5.12 -15.68 12.95
N ALA A 134 5.02 -14.37 12.71
CA ALA A 134 6.14 -13.56 12.25
C ALA A 134 7.26 -13.41 13.31
N ALA A 135 6.92 -13.48 14.59
CA ALA A 135 7.90 -13.49 15.68
C ALA A 135 8.73 -14.79 15.72
N GLU A 136 8.14 -15.91 15.29
CA GLU A 136 8.80 -17.22 15.24
C GLU A 136 9.52 -17.46 13.91
N ASN A 137 8.94 -16.98 12.81
CA ASN A 137 9.45 -17.18 11.45
C ASN A 137 9.33 -15.89 10.62
N ALA A 138 10.48 -15.29 10.31
CA ALA A 138 10.59 -14.11 9.47
C ALA A 138 10.07 -14.33 8.04
N ASP A 139 10.06 -15.57 7.55
CA ASP A 139 9.59 -15.93 6.20
C ASP A 139 8.11 -16.35 6.17
N THR A 140 7.36 -16.15 7.26
CA THR A 140 5.92 -16.43 7.26
C THR A 140 5.19 -15.52 6.28
N SER A 141 4.05 -15.99 5.79
CA SER A 141 3.18 -15.19 4.94
C SER A 141 1.74 -15.13 5.46
N LEU A 142 1.04 -14.06 5.07
CA LEU A 142 -0.41 -14.01 5.08
C LEU A 142 -0.90 -14.82 3.89
N THR A 143 -1.82 -15.75 4.14
CA THR A 143 -2.31 -16.73 3.17
C THR A 143 -3.80 -16.52 2.85
N PRO A 144 -4.33 -17.12 1.76
CA PRO A 144 -5.77 -17.08 1.48
C PRO A 144 -6.63 -17.64 2.63
N ASP A 145 -6.11 -18.59 3.41
CA ASP A 145 -6.83 -19.14 4.56
C ASP A 145 -6.89 -18.15 5.74
N ASP A 146 -5.89 -17.29 5.91
CA ASP A 146 -5.97 -16.18 6.87
C ASP A 146 -7.09 -15.18 6.49
N ILE A 147 -7.26 -14.92 5.19
CA ILE A 147 -8.34 -14.06 4.67
C ILE A 147 -9.69 -14.70 4.95
N LYS A 148 -9.88 -15.98 4.58
CA LYS A 148 -11.13 -16.71 4.86
C LYS A 148 -11.46 -16.76 6.34
N ALA A 149 -10.46 -16.98 7.20
CA ALA A 149 -10.64 -16.98 8.65
C ALA A 149 -11.05 -15.60 9.18
N TRP A 150 -10.46 -14.53 8.63
CA TRP A 150 -10.87 -13.16 8.95
C TRP A 150 -12.31 -12.90 8.49
N GLU A 151 -12.69 -13.28 7.27
CA GLU A 151 -14.04 -13.08 6.74
C GLU A 151 -15.09 -13.89 7.52
N SER A 152 -14.77 -15.12 7.92
CA SER A 152 -15.66 -15.93 8.75
C SER A 152 -15.96 -15.29 10.10
N LYS A 153 -15.06 -14.45 10.62
CA LYS A 153 -15.22 -13.77 11.92
C LYS A 153 -15.84 -12.38 11.79
N ASN A 154 -15.55 -11.65 10.71
CA ASN A 154 -15.89 -10.23 10.58
C ASN A 154 -16.93 -9.94 9.48
N GLY A 155 -17.33 -10.96 8.70
CA GLY A 155 -18.09 -10.79 7.47
C GLY A 155 -17.19 -10.61 6.25
N PRO A 156 -17.76 -10.53 5.04
CA PRO A 156 -16.99 -10.36 3.80
C PRO A 156 -16.15 -9.09 3.84
N LEU A 157 -14.99 -9.10 3.17
CA LEU A 157 -14.17 -7.91 3.00
C LEU A 157 -14.99 -6.79 2.33
N PRO A 158 -15.00 -5.56 2.88
CA PRO A 158 -15.69 -4.46 2.24
C PRO A 158 -15.11 -4.16 0.86
N GLN A 159 -15.98 -3.84 -0.10
CA GLN A 159 -15.53 -3.45 -1.43
C GLN A 159 -14.60 -2.22 -1.37
N GLY A 160 -13.46 -2.30 -2.05
CA GLY A 160 -12.47 -1.22 -2.09
C GLY A 160 -11.67 -1.04 -0.79
N CYS A 161 -11.77 -1.96 0.18
CA CYS A 161 -10.98 -1.86 1.40
C CYS A 161 -9.48 -2.05 1.16
N CYS A 162 -8.67 -1.44 2.03
CA CYS A 162 -7.26 -1.75 2.17
C CYS A 162 -7.10 -2.95 3.11
N VAL A 163 -6.42 -4.01 2.67
CA VAL A 163 -6.06 -5.15 3.52
C VAL A 163 -4.67 -4.91 4.09
N VAL A 164 -4.57 -4.81 5.41
CA VAL A 164 -3.32 -4.57 6.14
C VAL A 164 -2.90 -5.83 6.87
N MET A 165 -1.72 -6.34 6.52
CA MET A 165 -1.05 -7.40 7.25
C MET A 165 -0.33 -6.82 8.48
N ASN A 166 -0.86 -7.08 9.68
CA ASN A 166 -0.15 -6.79 10.91
C ASN A 166 0.77 -7.97 11.28
N SER A 167 2.04 -7.86 10.91
CA SER A 167 3.10 -8.81 11.27
C SER A 167 3.85 -8.44 12.56
N GLY A 168 3.56 -7.27 13.15
CA GLY A 168 4.36 -6.73 14.27
C GLY A 168 5.76 -6.23 13.87
N TRP A 169 6.15 -6.30 12.58
CA TRP A 169 7.49 -5.97 12.10
C TRP A 169 7.89 -4.50 12.30
N HIS A 170 6.92 -3.59 12.38
CA HIS A 170 7.11 -2.17 12.67
C HIS A 170 7.90 -1.92 13.98
N ARG A 171 7.87 -2.86 14.92
CA ARG A 171 8.62 -2.76 16.19
C ARG A 171 10.13 -2.93 16.02
N LEU A 172 10.58 -3.46 14.89
CA LEU A 172 11.99 -3.69 14.62
C LEU A 172 12.69 -2.44 14.06
N VAL A 173 12.00 -1.32 13.83
CA VAL A 173 12.67 -0.08 13.38
C VAL A 173 13.79 0.29 14.36
N GLY A 174 15.03 0.37 13.84
CA GLY A 174 16.26 0.57 14.63
C GLY A 174 17.05 -0.71 14.92
N ASP A 175 16.45 -1.89 14.73
CA ASP A 175 17.13 -3.19 14.80
C ASP A 175 17.65 -3.60 13.40
N PRO A 176 18.88 -4.15 13.28
CA PRO A 176 19.41 -4.65 12.01
C PRO A 176 18.48 -5.64 11.27
N LYS A 177 17.68 -6.42 12.02
CA LYS A 177 16.71 -7.37 11.47
C LYS A 177 15.59 -6.69 10.68
N PHE A 178 15.33 -5.41 10.90
CA PHE A 178 14.25 -4.69 10.23
C PHE A 178 14.33 -4.83 8.71
N THR A 179 15.54 -4.71 8.14
CA THR A 179 15.79 -4.80 6.70
C THR A 179 15.67 -6.22 6.13
N GLY A 180 15.69 -7.25 6.99
CA GLY A 180 15.58 -8.66 6.62
C GLY A 180 16.76 -9.21 5.84
N ASN A 181 17.85 -8.46 5.62
CA ASN A 181 18.96 -8.93 4.79
C ASN A 181 19.85 -9.93 5.55
N ASP A 182 20.06 -11.12 4.99
CA ASP A 182 21.05 -12.08 5.47
C ASP A 182 22.45 -11.82 4.88
N ASN A 183 23.45 -12.61 5.32
CA ASN A 183 24.83 -12.52 4.83
C ASN A 183 24.98 -12.81 3.33
N LYS A 184 23.95 -13.37 2.67
CA LYS A 184 23.90 -13.66 1.24
C LYS A 184 23.02 -12.66 0.48
N LYS A 185 22.62 -11.54 1.12
CA LYS A 185 21.72 -10.52 0.57
C LYS A 185 20.33 -11.05 0.18
N ARG A 186 19.88 -12.13 0.82
CA ARG A 186 18.49 -12.59 0.73
C ARG A 186 17.65 -11.84 1.74
N ASN A 187 16.43 -11.50 1.35
CA ASN A 187 15.49 -10.78 2.20
C ASN A 187 14.59 -11.77 2.95
N HIS A 188 14.53 -11.62 4.28
CA HIS A 188 13.72 -12.38 5.21
C HIS A 188 12.78 -11.41 5.94
N THR A 189 11.61 -11.18 5.36
CA THR A 189 10.55 -10.37 5.95
C THR A 189 9.20 -11.02 5.69
N PRO A 190 8.23 -10.90 6.62
CA PRO A 190 6.90 -11.44 6.41
C PRO A 190 6.24 -10.77 5.20
N GLY A 191 5.46 -11.53 4.44
CA GLY A 191 4.87 -11.07 3.19
C GLY A 191 3.47 -11.60 2.93
N PHE A 192 2.88 -11.18 1.83
CA PHE A 192 1.70 -11.84 1.27
C PHE A 192 2.13 -13.07 0.48
N HIS A 193 1.40 -14.18 0.64
CA HIS A 193 1.60 -15.36 -0.19
C HIS A 193 1.20 -15.07 -1.64
N VAL A 194 1.83 -15.72 -2.63
CA VAL A 194 1.60 -15.41 -4.06
C VAL A 194 0.15 -15.65 -4.52
N GLU A 195 -0.59 -16.48 -3.80
CA GLU A 195 -1.97 -16.85 -4.10
C GLU A 195 -3.03 -16.01 -3.35
N THR A 196 -2.64 -15.04 -2.53
CA THR A 196 -3.58 -14.08 -1.93
C THR A 196 -4.11 -13.12 -2.97
#